data_AF-A0A7I8EP59-F1
#
_entry.id   AF-A0A7I8EP59-F1
#
_cell.length_a   1.000
_cell.length_b   1.000
_cell.length_c   1.000
_cell.angle_alpha   90.00
_cell.angle_beta   90.00
_cell.angle_gamma   90.00
#
_symmetry.space_group_name_H-M   'P 1'
#
loop_
_entity.id
_entity.type
_entity.pdbx_description
1 polymer ?
#
loop_
_entity_poly.entity_id
_entity_poly.type
_entity_poly.pdbx_seq_one_letter_code
_entity_poly.pdbx_strand_id
1 'polypeptide(L)' 'MDLRYKALIFDLFGTLVDVFSMNAHDAAVVAMADILQIPLSNFSPLWGDGTYTQRSNGTFTSIEENLVVWRIT' A
#
# COMPACT_ATOMS: atom_id res chain seq x y z
N MET A 1 15.93 20.48 -34.87
CA MET A 1 16.14 19.35 -33.94
C MET A 1 14.83 18.60 -33.84
N ASP A 2 14.86 17.30 -34.06
CA ASP A 2 13.68 16.44 -34.04
C ASP A 2 13.26 16.22 -32.57
N LEU A 3 12.18 16.88 -32.15
CA LEU A 3 11.62 16.84 -30.80
C LEU A 3 10.74 15.60 -30.62
N ARG A 4 11.31 14.42 -30.87
CA ARG A 4 10.64 13.16 -30.55
C ARG A 4 10.74 12.88 -29.06
N TYR A 5 9.60 12.59 -28.43
CA TYR A 5 9.56 12.11 -27.05
C TYR A 5 10.44 10.86 -26.91
N LYS A 6 11.35 10.87 -25.95
CA LYS A 6 12.29 9.77 -25.70
C LYS A 6 11.76 8.72 -24.72
N ALA A 7 10.75 9.09 -23.93
CA ALA A 7 10.09 8.23 -22.98
C ALA A 7 8.66 8.72 -22.74
N LEU A 8 7.78 7.79 -22.37
CA LEU A 8 6.46 8.05 -21.84
C LEU A 8 6.39 7.42 -20.46
N ILE A 9 5.94 8.18 -19.48
CA ILE A 9 5.70 7.71 -18.12
C ILE A 9 4.20 7.70 -17.92
N PHE A 10 3.68 6.56 -17.53
CA PHE A 10 2.27 6.39 -17.20
C PHE A 10 2.15 6.20 -15.70
N ASP A 11 1.19 6.87 -15.11
CA ASP A 11 0.67 6.48 -13.81
C ASP A 11 0.02 5.09 -13.93
N LEU A 12 -0.07 4.35 -12.82
CA LEU A 12 -0.68 3.03 -12.84
C LEU A 12 -2.20 3.14 -12.70
N PHE A 13 -2.66 3.63 -11.55
CA PHE A 13 -4.08 3.68 -11.20
C PHE A 13 -4.78 4.87 -11.86
N GLY A 14 -5.89 4.63 -12.55
CA GLY A 14 -6.62 5.65 -13.31
C GLY A 14 -6.01 5.97 -14.67
N THR A 15 -4.91 5.33 -15.05
CA THR A 15 -4.31 5.44 -16.40
C THR A 15 -4.17 4.08 -17.08
N LEU A 16 -3.42 3.15 -16.48
CA LEU A 16 -3.20 1.81 -17.04
C LEU A 16 -4.17 0.77 -16.49
N VAL A 17 -4.65 0.97 -15.26
CA VAL A 17 -5.67 0.14 -14.60
C VAL A 17 -6.72 1.02 -13.94
N ASP A 18 -7.89 0.47 -13.64
CA ASP A 18 -8.93 1.19 -12.92
C ASP A 18 -8.46 1.65 -11.54
N VAL A 19 -9.03 2.77 -11.08
CA VAL A 19 -8.71 3.31 -9.76
C VAL A 19 -9.09 2.31 -8.68
N PHE A 20 -8.14 1.97 -7.81
CA PHE A 20 -8.42 1.16 -6.64
C PHE A 20 -9.15 2.02 -5.60
N SER A 21 -10.47 1.81 -5.48
CA SER A 21 -11.33 2.64 -4.63
C SER A 21 -10.99 2.48 -3.14
N MET A 22 -11.31 3.50 -2.33
CA MET A 22 -11.13 3.44 -0.87
C MET A 22 -11.92 2.28 -0.24
N ASN A 23 -13.14 2.00 -0.70
CA ASN A 23 -13.92 0.87 -0.19
C ASN A 23 -13.25 -0.48 -0.49
N ALA A 24 -12.64 -0.61 -1.67
CA ALA A 24 -11.90 -1.83 -2.04
C ALA A 24 -10.60 -1.95 -1.24
N HIS A 25 -9.93 -0.82 -0.97
CA HIS A 25 -8.82 -0.75 -0.04
C HIS A 25 -9.21 -1.24 1.36
N ASP A 26 -10.29 -0.70 1.93
CA ASP A 26 -10.73 -1.05 3.28
C ASP A 26 -11.11 -2.53 3.37
N ALA A 27 -11.79 -3.08 2.35
CA ALA A 27 -12.08 -4.50 2.26
C ALA A 27 -10.81 -5.37 2.21
N ALA A 28 -9.78 -4.92 1.49
CA ALA A 28 -8.49 -5.61 1.46
C ALA A 28 -7.79 -5.58 2.82
N VAL A 29 -7.81 -4.44 3.53
CA VAL A 29 -7.24 -4.32 4.89
C VAL A 29 -7.95 -5.27 5.87
N VAL A 30 -9.28 -5.38 5.78
CA VAL A 30 -10.06 -6.36 6.56
C VAL A 30 -9.60 -7.78 6.27
N ALA A 31 -9.50 -8.16 4.99
CA ALA A 31 -9.06 -9.49 4.59
C ALA A 31 -7.63 -9.80 5.04
N MET A 32 -6.73 -8.80 4.99
CA MET A 32 -5.35 -8.95 5.49
C MET A 32 -5.31 -9.22 6.99
N ALA A 33 -6.08 -8.46 7.78
CA ALA A 33 -6.16 -8.67 9.22
C ALA A 33 -6.65 -10.09 9.57
N ASP A 34 -7.64 -10.58 8.81
CA ASP A 34 -8.17 -11.94 8.96
C ASP A 34 -7.13 -13.01 8.60
N ILE A 35 -6.48 -12.91 7.45
CA ILE A 35 -5.44 -13.85 7.01
C ILE A 35 -4.29 -13.93 8.03
N LEU A 36 -3.88 -12.78 8.54
CA LEU A 36 -2.76 -12.67 9.46
C LEU A 36 -3.19 -12.93 10.92
N GLN A 37 -4.49 -13.12 11.16
CA GLN A 37 -5.10 -13.39 12.47
C GLN A 37 -4.81 -12.30 13.52
N ILE A 38 -5.01 -11.03 13.16
CA ILE A 38 -4.81 -9.85 14.03
C ILE A 38 -6.10 -9.06 14.19
N PRO A 39 -6.35 -8.47 15.38
CA PRO A 39 -7.45 -7.55 15.55
C PRO A 39 -7.39 -6.39 14.54
N LEU A 40 -8.44 -6.26 13.73
CA LEU A 40 -8.57 -5.17 12.77
C LEU A 40 -8.44 -3.79 13.43
N SER A 41 -8.95 -3.65 14.66
CA SER A 41 -8.85 -2.42 15.45
C SER A 41 -7.41 -1.97 15.70
N ASN A 42 -6.48 -2.91 15.77
CA ASN A 42 -5.06 -2.64 15.97
C ASN A 42 -4.34 -2.52 14.62
N PHE A 43 -4.75 -3.32 13.64
CA PHE A 43 -4.11 -3.37 12.34
C PHE A 43 -4.43 -2.15 11.47
N SER A 44 -5.71 -1.80 11.31
CA SER A 44 -6.16 -0.77 10.35
C SER A 44 -5.53 0.60 10.60
N PRO A 45 -5.44 1.13 11.84
CA PRO A 45 -4.82 2.44 12.07
C PRO A 45 -3.31 2.44 11.77
N LEU A 46 -2.62 1.35 12.07
CA LEU A 46 -1.20 1.19 11.75
C LEU A 46 -0.99 1.05 10.23
N TRP A 47 -1.85 0.29 9.55
CA TRP A 47 -1.79 0.07 8.09
C TRP A 47 -2.24 1.29 7.27
N GLY A 48 -3.15 2.11 7.79
CA GLY A 48 -3.44 3.42 7.21
C GLY A 48 -2.35 4.40 7.57
N ASP A 49 -2.66 5.30 8.50
CA ASP A 49 -1.86 6.49 8.77
C ASP A 49 -0.51 6.18 9.44
N GLY A 50 -0.42 5.12 10.25
CA GLY A 50 0.77 4.85 11.06
C GLY A 50 2.02 4.51 10.24
N THR A 51 1.86 3.83 9.10
CA THR A 51 3.00 3.31 8.31
C THR A 51 2.87 3.44 6.79
N TYR A 52 1.85 4.14 6.29
CA TYR A 52 1.65 4.34 4.85
C TYR A 52 2.89 4.93 4.17
N THR A 53 3.50 5.95 4.77
CA THR A 53 4.68 6.63 4.20
C THR A 53 5.86 5.68 4.09
N GLN A 54 6.12 4.88 5.12
CA GLN A 54 7.20 3.89 5.18
C GLN A 54 7.05 2.80 4.11
N ARG A 55 5.81 2.40 3.79
CA ARG A 55 5.55 1.50 2.66
C ARG A 55 5.75 2.18 1.32
N SER A 56 5.24 3.40 1.18
CA SER A 56 5.25 4.14 -0.08
C SER A 56 6.65 4.59 -0.51
N ASN A 57 7.56 4.79 0.44
CA ASN A 57 8.93 5.21 0.16
C ASN A 57 9.96 4.06 0.26
N GLY A 58 9.52 2.83 0.53
CA GLY A 58 10.40 1.66 0.64
C GLY A 58 11.31 1.65 1.87
N THR A 59 10.86 2.20 3.01
CA THR A 59 11.65 2.21 4.25
C THR A 59 11.82 0.81 4.85
N PHE A 60 10.80 -0.05 4.74
CA PHE A 60 10.89 -1.42 5.26
C PHE A 60 11.86 -2.27 4.43
N THR A 61 12.73 -3.00 5.12
CA THR A 61 13.82 -3.76 4.50
C THR A 61 13.45 -5.22 4.24
N SER A 62 12.32 -5.68 4.80
CA SER A 62 11.80 -7.03 4.62
C SER A 62 10.27 -7.05 4.52
N ILE A 63 9.75 -8.19 4.06
CA ILE A 63 8.30 -8.42 4.00
C ILE A 63 7.71 -8.47 5.41
N GLU A 64 8.42 -9.07 6.35
CA GLU A 64 8.00 -9.17 7.75
C GLU A 64 7.87 -7.79 8.40
N GLU A 65 8.83 -6.89 8.18
CA GLU A 65 8.75 -5.51 8.67
C GLU A 65 7.55 -4.75 8.08
N ASN A 66 7.28 -4.96 6.79
CA ASN A 66 6.18 -4.34 6.07
C ASN A 66 4.79 -4.82 6.52
N LEU A 67 4.66 -6.13 6.79
CA LEU A 67 3.38 -6.75 7.10
C LEU A 67 3.09 -6.79 8.59
N VAL A 68 4.10 -6.93 9.46
CA VAL A 68 3.92 -7.26 10.87
C VAL A 68 4.18 -6.04 11.77
N VAL A 69 3.70 -4.88 11.32
CA VAL A 69 3.92 -3.57 11.96
C VAL A 69 3.46 -3.55 13.43
N TRP A 70 2.40 -4.28 13.76
CA TRP A 70 1.86 -4.36 15.12
C TRP A 70 2.74 -5.14 16.11
N ARG A 71 3.76 -5.87 15.65
CA ARG A 71 4.72 -6.57 16.55
C ARG A 71 5.95 -5.73 16.89
N ILE A 72 6.13 -4.59 16.21
CA ILE A 72 7.34 -3.75 16.30
C ILE A 72 7.08 -2.49 17.13
N THR A 73 5.84 -2.30 17.62
CA THR A 73 5.43 -1.17 18.48
C THR A 73 4.98 -1.64 19.85
#